data_AF-A0A947PF09-F1
#
_entry.id   AF-A0A947PF09-F1
#
_cell.length_a   1.000
_cell.length_b   1.000
_cell.length_c   1.000
_cell.angle_alpha   90.00
_cell.angle_beta   90.00
_cell.angle_gamma   90.00
#
_symmetry.space_group_name_H-M   'P 1'
#
loop_
_entity.id
_entity.type
_entity.pdbx_description
1 polymer ?
#
loop_
_entity_poly.entity_id
_entity_poly.type
_entity_poly.pdbx_seq_one_letter_code
_entity_poly.pdbx_strand_id
1 'polypeptide(L)'
;GRHGASPAQIALAWLQAQPCVATILLGANDPDQLAENAAATRIALSPEDMAALDEAGRPALPYPADFARRAMGSISGGTRINGNPPPTGGGSPSQAKR
;
A
#
# COMPACT_ATOMS: atom_id res chain seq x y z
N GLY A 1 -16.55 -13.48 -13.97
CA GLY A 1 -15.47 -13.80 -13.00
C GLY A 1 -16.03 -14.62 -11.86
N ARG A 2 -15.19 -15.09 -10.93
CA ARG A 2 -15.56 -16.00 -9.80
C ARG A 2 -16.77 -15.54 -8.97
N HIS A 3 -16.98 -14.24 -8.86
CA HIS A 3 -18.03 -13.61 -8.04
C HIS A 3 -19.27 -13.15 -8.81
N GLY A 4 -19.29 -13.26 -10.15
CA GLY A 4 -20.40 -12.74 -10.97
C GLY A 4 -20.63 -11.22 -10.87
N ALA A 5 -19.71 -10.48 -10.27
CA ALA A 5 -19.79 -9.05 -10.01
C ALA A 5 -19.00 -8.23 -11.04
N SER A 6 -19.32 -6.94 -11.15
CA SER A 6 -18.57 -6.02 -12.01
C SER A 6 -17.19 -5.69 -11.43
N PRO A 7 -16.24 -5.23 -12.27
CA PRO A 7 -14.92 -4.82 -11.78
C PRO A 7 -14.98 -3.74 -10.69
N ALA A 8 -15.91 -2.80 -10.80
CA ALA A 8 -16.11 -1.75 -9.80
C ALA A 8 -16.52 -2.34 -8.45
N GLN A 9 -17.44 -3.31 -8.44
CA GLN A 9 -17.86 -3.99 -7.23
C GLN A 9 -16.72 -4.76 -6.57
N ILE A 10 -15.89 -5.46 -7.35
CA ILE A 10 -14.71 -6.17 -6.82
C ILE A 10 -13.69 -5.20 -6.22
N ALA A 11 -13.41 -4.08 -6.90
CA ALA A 11 -12.50 -3.07 -6.38
C ALA A 11 -12.99 -2.44 -5.06
N LEU A 12 -14.30 -2.16 -4.96
CA LEU A 12 -14.91 -1.62 -3.74
C LEU A 12 -14.92 -2.64 -2.60
N ALA A 13 -15.23 -3.90 -2.87
CA ALA A 13 -15.18 -4.98 -1.89
C ALA A 13 -13.75 -5.19 -1.35
N TRP A 14 -12.75 -5.12 -2.24
CA TRP A 14 -11.35 -5.19 -1.86
C TRP A 14 -10.94 -4.01 -0.98
N LEU A 15 -11.29 -2.78 -1.37
CA LEU A 15 -10.96 -1.58 -0.61
C LEU A 15 -11.62 -1.59 0.78
N GLN A 16 -12.84 -2.10 0.88
CA GLN A 16 -13.54 -2.26 2.16
C GLN A 16 -12.85 -3.27 3.10
N ALA A 17 -12.22 -4.30 2.54
CA ALA A 17 -11.50 -5.32 3.32
C ALA A 17 -10.11 -4.86 3.80
N GLN A 18 -9.59 -3.74 3.28
CA GLN A 18 -8.25 -3.25 3.65
C GLN A 18 -8.22 -2.73 5.10
N PRO A 19 -7.11 -2.96 5.82
CA PRO A 19 -6.94 -2.39 7.15
C PRO A 19 -6.98 -0.85 7.09
N CYS A 20 -7.56 -0.25 8.12
CA CYS A 20 -7.67 1.21 8.29
C CYS A 20 -8.54 1.95 7.26
N VAL A 21 -9.31 1.25 6.42
CA VAL A 21 -10.34 1.88 5.57
C VAL A 21 -11.68 1.91 6.32
N ALA A 22 -12.07 3.09 6.80
CA ALA A 22 -13.35 3.26 7.51
C ALA A 22 -14.53 3.60 6.56
N THR A 23 -14.28 4.44 5.56
CA THR A 23 -15.29 4.91 4.60
C THR A 23 -14.68 5.00 3.21
N ILE A 24 -15.45 4.60 2.19
CA ILE A 24 -15.09 4.75 0.78
C ILE A 24 -15.91 5.89 0.20
N LEU A 25 -15.24 6.89 -0.37
CA LEU A 25 -15.88 7.98 -1.12
C LEU A 25 -15.94 7.58 -2.58
N LEU A 26 -17.14 7.62 -3.17
CA LEU A 26 -17.36 7.34 -4.58
C LEU A 26 -18.29 8.38 -5.22
N GLY A 27 -18.03 8.71 -6.48
CA GLY A 27 -18.92 9.52 -7.30
C GLY A 27 -19.81 8.62 -8.14
N ALA A 28 -21.12 8.87 -8.13
CA ALA A 28 -22.08 8.23 -9.04
C ALA A 28 -23.06 9.30 -9.53
N ASN A 29 -23.18 9.45 -10.84
CA ASN A 29 -24.14 10.37 -11.48
C ASN A 29 -25.39 9.64 -12.01
N ASP A 30 -25.47 8.34 -11.74
CA ASP A 30 -26.53 7.44 -12.16
C ASP A 30 -27.00 6.63 -10.95
N PRO A 31 -28.33 6.55 -10.67
CA PRO A 31 -28.85 5.82 -9.51
C PRO A 31 -28.60 4.32 -9.56
N ASP A 32 -28.60 3.71 -10.75
CA ASP A 32 -28.37 2.28 -10.90
C ASP A 32 -26.91 1.95 -10.64
N GLN A 33 -25.98 2.81 -11.10
CA GLN A 33 -24.56 2.71 -10.75
C GLN A 33 -24.33 2.85 -9.24
N LEU A 34 -25.05 3.75 -8.56
CA LEU A 34 -24.96 3.88 -7.10
C LEU A 34 -25.43 2.60 -6.41
N ALA A 35 -26.55 2.03 -6.85
CA ALA A 35 -27.06 0.78 -6.31
C ALA A 35 -26.10 -0.40 -6.56
N GLU A 36 -25.50 -0.47 -7.75
CA GLU A 36 -24.49 -1.46 -8.12
C GLU A 36 -23.26 -1.35 -7.20
N ASN A 37 -22.73 -0.14 -7.02
CA ASN A 37 -21.60 0.12 -6.13
C ASN A 37 -21.91 -0.25 -4.67
N ALA A 38 -23.12 0.05 -4.19
CA ALA A 38 -23.54 -0.32 -2.84
C ALA A 38 -23.63 -1.84 -2.65
N ALA A 39 -23.98 -2.59 -3.69
CA ALA A 39 -24.03 -4.05 -3.64
C ALA A 39 -22.64 -4.70 -3.44
N ALA A 40 -21.54 -3.99 -3.71
CA ALA A 40 -20.18 -4.45 -3.42
C ALA A 40 -19.97 -4.85 -1.96
N THR A 41 -20.68 -4.20 -1.03
CA THR A 41 -20.59 -4.46 0.42
C THR A 41 -21.05 -5.85 0.85
N ARG A 42 -21.70 -6.60 -0.06
CA ARG A 42 -22.19 -7.96 0.19
C ARG A 42 -21.22 -9.03 -0.34
N ILE A 43 -20.15 -8.63 -1.03
CA ILE A 43 -19.17 -9.55 -1.62
C ILE A 43 -18.12 -9.89 -0.57
N ALA A 44 -18.00 -11.17 -0.25
CA ALA A 44 -16.90 -11.69 0.56
C ALA A 44 -15.80 -12.22 -0.36
N LEU A 45 -14.65 -11.55 -0.38
CA LEU A 45 -13.48 -11.99 -1.13
C LEU A 45 -12.77 -13.11 -0.36
N SER A 46 -12.40 -14.18 -1.06
CA SER A 46 -11.59 -15.24 -0.46
C SER A 46 -10.16 -14.76 -0.20
N PRO A 47 -9.38 -15.44 0.68
CA PRO A 47 -7.97 -15.12 0.86
C PRO A 47 -7.16 -15.17 -0.44
N GLU A 48 -7.51 -16.07 -1.36
CA GLU A 48 -6.88 -16.17 -2.67
C GLU A 48 -7.20 -14.94 -3.54
N ASP A 49 -8.47 -14.50 -3.56
CA ASP A 49 -8.86 -13.31 -4.32
C ASP A 49 -8.20 -12.05 -3.74
N MET A 50 -8.13 -11.93 -2.41
CA MET A 50 -7.43 -10.84 -1.74
C MET A 50 -5.96 -10.78 -2.13
N ALA A 51 -5.24 -11.91 -2.07
CA ALA A 51 -3.83 -11.97 -2.45
C ALA A 51 -3.61 -11.60 -3.92
N ALA A 52 -4.49 -12.07 -4.82
CA ALA A 52 -4.41 -11.74 -6.24
C ALA A 52 -4.66 -10.24 -6.51
N LEU A 53 -5.61 -9.64 -5.81
CA LEU A 53 -5.93 -8.22 -5.92
C LEU A 53 -4.83 -7.33 -5.30
N ASP A 54 -4.25 -7.74 -4.17
CA ASP A 54 -3.12 -7.04 -3.54
C ASP A 54 -1.88 -7.04 -4.45
N GLU A 55 -1.62 -8.14 -5.16
CA GLU A 55 -0.55 -8.20 -6.17
C GLU A 55 -0.84 -7.26 -7.34
N ALA A 56 -2.06 -7.33 -7.90
CA ALA A 56 -2.45 -6.55 -9.07
C ALA A 56 -2.52 -5.03 -8.77
N GLY A 57 -2.92 -4.65 -7.55
CA GLY A 57 -3.08 -3.26 -7.12
C GLY A 57 -1.81 -2.62 -6.58
N ARG A 58 -0.69 -3.35 -6.51
CA ARG A 58 0.54 -2.84 -5.89
C ARG A 58 1.12 -1.66 -6.69
N PRO A 59 1.24 -0.46 -6.10
CA PRO A 59 1.82 0.67 -6.80
C PRO A 59 3.32 0.48 -7.00
N ALA A 60 3.83 0.97 -8.14
CA ALA A 60 5.27 1.15 -8.31
C ALA A 60 5.76 2.23 -7.34
N LEU A 61 6.89 1.98 -6.67
CA LEU A 61 7.45 2.96 -5.73
C LEU A 61 7.93 4.20 -6.51
N PRO A 62 7.49 5.41 -6.13
CA PRO A 62 7.95 6.63 -6.80
C PRO A 62 9.41 6.92 -6.43
N TYR A 63 10.08 7.74 -7.23
CA TYR A 63 11.33 8.36 -6.80
C TYR A 63 11.06 9.38 -5.67
N PRO A 64 11.87 9.45 -4.60
CA PRO A 64 13.11 8.68 -4.36
C PRO A 64 12.90 7.39 -3.55
N ALA A 65 11.68 6.97 -3.25
CA ALA A 65 11.42 5.77 -2.44
C ALA A 65 12.03 4.50 -3.06
N ASP A 66 11.94 4.33 -4.39
CA ASP A 66 12.61 3.20 -5.06
C ASP A 66 14.14 3.28 -4.93
N PHE A 67 14.71 4.47 -5.15
CA PHE A 67 16.15 4.70 -4.99
C PHE A 67 16.61 4.43 -3.56
N ALA A 68 15.93 4.98 -2.56
CA ALA A 68 16.26 4.82 -1.15
C ALA A 68 16.17 3.34 -0.73
N ARG A 69 15.14 2.62 -1.18
CA ARG A 69 15.00 1.17 -0.96
C ARG A 69 16.19 0.39 -1.53
N ARG A 70 16.67 0.77 -2.72
CA ARG A 70 17.82 0.11 -3.39
C ARG A 70 19.16 0.54 -2.81
N ALA A 71 19.28 1.79 -2.35
CA ALA A 71 20.51 2.40 -1.84
C ALA A 71 20.72 2.20 -0.33
N MET A 72 19.68 1.83 0.44
CA MET A 72 19.78 1.63 1.90
C MET A 72 20.87 0.63 2.31
N GLY A 73 21.24 -0.31 1.43
CA GLY A 73 22.35 -1.23 1.66
C GLY A 73 23.75 -0.73 1.26
N SER A 74 23.86 0.37 0.51
CA SER A 74 25.12 0.81 -0.12
C SER A 74 25.60 2.21 0.27
N ILE A 75 24.74 3.05 0.86
CA ILE A 75 25.07 4.46 1.20
C ILE A 75 26.32 4.58 2.09
N SER A 76 26.62 3.57 2.90
CA SER A 76 27.75 3.61 3.84
C SER A 76 29.01 2.90 3.35
N GLY A 77 29.03 2.37 2.11
CA GLY A 77 30.20 1.71 1.53
C GLY A 77 30.77 0.56 2.38
N GLY A 78 29.95 -0.08 3.23
CA GLY A 78 30.41 -1.10 4.17
C GLY A 78 31.20 -0.60 5.38
N THR A 79 31.31 0.73 5.57
CA THR A 79 32.01 1.33 6.72
C THR A 79 31.31 0.97 8.01
N ARG A 80 32.07 0.50 9.01
CA ARG A 80 31.58 0.23 10.37
C ARG A 80 32.27 1.16 11.36
N ILE A 81 31.49 1.87 12.16
CA ILE A 81 31.99 2.68 13.28
C ILE A 81 31.95 1.80 14.51
N ASN A 82 33.11 1.38 15.03
CA ASN A 82 33.20 0.49 16.20
C ASN A 82 32.40 -0.82 16.04
N GLY A 83 32.32 -1.37 14.82
CA GLY A 83 31.55 -2.58 14.53
C GLY A 83 30.07 -2.35 14.23
N ASN A 84 29.54 -1.15 14.46
CA ASN A 84 28.16 -0.79 14.13
C ASN A 84 28.06 -0.09 12.76
N PRO A 85 27.00 -0.34 11.97
CA PRO A 85 26.73 0.48 10.79
C PRO A 85 26.51 1.94 11.21
N PRO A 86 26.86 2.92 10.37
CA PRO A 86 26.59 4.32 10.65
C PRO A 86 25.07 4.56 10.71
N PRO A 87 24.63 5.59 11.46
CA PRO A 87 23.22 5.90 11.61
C PRO A 87 22.60 6.24 10.24
N THR A 88 21.72 5.37 9.75
CA THR A 88 20.93 5.57 8.53
C THR A 88 19.75 6.48 8.84
N GLY A 89 19.99 7.78 8.87
CA GLY A 89 18.97 8.80 9.07
C GLY A 89 19.61 10.17 9.26
N GLY A 90 19.11 11.18 8.53
CA GLY A 90 19.57 12.56 8.61
C GLY A 90 19.22 13.25 9.93
N GLY A 91 19.77 12.75 11.03
CA GLY A 91 19.84 13.46 12.31
C GLY A 91 21.21 14.09 12.42
N SER A 92 21.24 15.43 12.41
CA SER A 92 22.44 16.22 12.70
C SER A 92 23.13 15.70 13.99
N PRO A 93 24.46 15.49 14.00
CA PRO A 93 25.15 15.02 15.20
C PRO A 93 25.30 16.20 16.18
N SER A 94 24.30 16.42 17.04
CA SER A 94 24.40 17.40 18.15
C SER A 94 24.51 16.79 19.54
N GLN A 95 24.68 15.46 19.67
CA GLN A 95 24.81 14.83 20.98
C GLN A 95 25.98 13.85 21.02
N ALA A 96 27.19 14.41 21.00
CA ALA A 96 28.38 13.74 21.50
C ALA A 96 29.37 14.81 21.98
N LYS A 97 29.04 15.48 23.09
CA LYS A 97 30.01 16.27 23.84
C LYS A 97 30.09 15.71 25.26
N ARG A 98 31.31 15.30 25.59
CA ARG A 98 31.82 15.05 26.94
C ARG A 98 31.51 16.22 27.88
#